data_AF-L0D7G2-F1
#
_entry.id   AF-L0D7G2-F1
#
_cell.length_a   1.000
_cell.length_b   1.000
_cell.length_c   1.000
_cell.angle_alpha   90.00
_cell.angle_beta   90.00
_cell.angle_gamma   90.00
#
_symmetry.space_group_name_H-M   'P 1'
#
loop_
_entity.id
_entity.type
_entity.pdbx_description
1 polymer ?
#
loop_
_entity_poly.entity_id
_entity_poly.type
_entity_poly.pdbx_seq_one_letter_code
_entity_poly.pdbx_strand_id
1 'polypeptide(L)'
;MHLRRRGFTLIELLVVIAIIAVLIALLLPAVQSAREAARRAQCVNNMKQIGLACMNYESTMEVLPPGIKGSIWGTWMVFVLPYAEQQALYNAWNFLGNNTNTYSGITYGSAFNITVSTSRLNTFTCPSDTPNAPITQTYNIGGKTSWPVTSHNYAANFGNLFVFQNQTGTAGTATVPYLGAPFSDIGSPLATLVSITLAAPIGGYTDVKLSSITDGLSNTMLASEVIQGQGKGGQYNANYDLRGFAWWYGGATFETWLAPNSTLPDQMESGGYCVYPYANNPPCIAAPSVLYITNAARSRHPGGVNTVMADGSVKFVKNSINLATWRALSTTQGSEVISADAY
;
A
#
# COMPACT_ATOMS: atom_id res chain seq x y z
N MET A 1 -22.68 61.02 -36.53
CA MET A 1 -22.46 61.04 -35.07
C MET A 1 -21.37 60.02 -34.73
N HIS A 2 -20.10 60.44 -34.68
CA HIS A 2 -18.98 59.55 -34.32
C HIS A 2 -18.87 59.47 -32.79
N LEU A 3 -19.23 58.32 -32.23
CA LEU A 3 -19.00 58.00 -30.83
C LEU A 3 -17.49 58.02 -30.56
N ARG A 4 -17.05 59.02 -29.79
CA ARG A 4 -15.66 59.20 -29.37
C ARG A 4 -15.26 57.99 -28.51
N ARG A 5 -14.51 57.04 -29.08
CA ARG A 5 -13.96 55.90 -28.33
C ARG A 5 -12.96 56.46 -27.29
N ARG A 6 -13.23 56.24 -26.00
CA ARG A 6 -12.28 56.57 -24.94
C ARG A 6 -11.09 55.61 -25.06
N GLY A 7 -9.89 56.15 -25.22
CA GLY A 7 -8.65 55.37 -25.21
C GLY A 7 -8.27 55.01 -23.78
N PHE A 8 -7.76 53.79 -23.59
CA PHE A 8 -7.29 53.29 -22.30
C PHE A 8 -5.86 53.79 -22.06
N THR A 9 -5.56 54.28 -20.86
CA THR A 9 -4.21 54.76 -20.51
C THR A 9 -3.31 53.58 -20.12
N LEU A 10 -2.00 53.72 -20.38
CA LEU A 10 -1.00 52.71 -20.00
C LEU A 10 -1.02 52.43 -18.49
N ILE A 11 -1.30 53.46 -17.68
CA ILE A 11 -1.40 53.35 -16.21
C ILE A 11 -2.60 52.50 -15.80
N GLU A 12 -3.78 52.72 -16.38
CA GLU A 12 -4.97 51.90 -16.09
C GLU A 12 -4.73 50.42 -16.40
N LEU A 13 -4.02 50.11 -17.49
CA LEU A 13 -3.64 48.74 -17.82
C LEU A 13 -2.67 48.14 -16.81
N LEU A 14 -1.65 48.91 -16.41
CA LEU A 14 -0.63 48.46 -15.48
C LEU A 14 -1.23 48.17 -14.08
N VAL A 15 -2.17 49.00 -13.62
CA VAL A 15 -2.86 48.78 -12.34
C VAL A 15 -3.71 47.51 -12.38
N VAL A 16 -4.46 47.28 -13.47
CA VAL A 16 -5.31 46.09 -13.59
C VAL A 16 -4.47 44.81 -13.61
N ILE A 17 -3.37 44.76 -14.37
CA ILE A 17 -2.50 43.58 -14.37
C ILE A 17 -1.82 43.38 -13.01
N ALA A 18 -1.46 44.46 -12.29
CA ALA A 18 -0.87 44.36 -10.95
C ALA A 18 -1.87 43.77 -9.94
N ILE A 19 -3.12 44.20 -9.98
CA ILE A 19 -4.18 43.65 -9.11
C ILE A 19 -4.43 42.18 -9.44
N ILE A 20 -4.56 41.82 -10.72
CA ILE A 20 -4.77 40.42 -11.13
C ILE A 20 -3.58 39.54 -10.71
N ALA A 21 -2.34 40.02 -10.88
CA ALA A 21 -1.16 39.29 -10.48
C ALA A 21 -1.13 39.03 -8.97
N VAL A 22 -1.46 40.03 -8.14
CA VAL A 22 -1.56 39.87 -6.68
C VAL A 22 -2.68 38.90 -6.30
N LEU A 23 -3.87 39.02 -6.92
CA LEU A 23 -4.98 38.11 -6.66
C LEU A 23 -4.63 36.66 -7.01
N ILE A 24 -4.02 36.42 -8.17
CA ILE A 24 -3.59 35.07 -8.58
C ILE A 24 -2.51 34.53 -7.64
N ALA A 25 -1.55 35.37 -7.24
CA ALA A 25 -0.48 34.98 -6.32
C ALA A 25 -1.03 34.54 -4.95
N LEU A 26 -2.11 35.17 -4.47
CA LEU A 26 -2.77 34.79 -3.22
C LEU A 26 -3.72 33.59 -3.38
N LEU A 27 -4.36 33.44 -4.54
CA LEU A 27 -5.31 32.36 -4.81
C LEU A 27 -4.62 31.04 -5.15
N LEU A 28 -3.46 31.03 -5.81
CA LEU A 28 -2.81 29.79 -6.25
C LEU A 28 -2.42 28.87 -5.07
N PRO A 29 -1.75 29.36 -4.00
CA PRO A 29 -1.45 28.53 -2.83
C PRO A 29 -2.72 28.02 -2.14
N ALA A 30 -3.77 28.86 -2.07
CA ALA A 30 -5.04 28.50 -1.46
C ALA A 30 -5.80 27.43 -2.25
N VAL A 31 -5.81 27.51 -3.59
CA VAL A 31 -6.43 26.49 -4.45
C VAL A 31 -5.66 25.16 -4.36
N GLN A 32 -4.33 25.21 -4.26
CA GLN A 32 -3.52 24.01 -4.12
C GLN A 32 -3.75 23.30 -2.78
N SER A 33 -3.80 24.06 -1.67
CA SER A 33 -4.09 23.50 -0.35
C SER A 33 -5.50 22.93 -0.27
N ALA A 34 -6.49 23.62 -0.85
CA ALA A 34 -7.87 23.13 -0.92
C ALA A 34 -7.98 21.83 -1.73
N ARG A 35 -7.28 21.74 -2.88
CA ARG A 35 -7.26 20.52 -3.70
C ARG A 35 -6.62 19.35 -2.94
N GLU A 36 -5.54 19.57 -2.22
CA GLU A 36 -4.91 18.51 -1.44
C GLU A 36 -5.77 18.05 -0.27
N ALA A 37 -6.43 18.98 0.42
CA ALA A 37 -7.39 18.65 1.47
C ALA A 37 -8.53 17.77 0.92
N ALA A 38 -9.07 18.10 -0.26
CA ALA A 38 -10.10 17.30 -0.92
C ALA A 38 -9.60 15.90 -1.30
N ARG A 39 -8.39 15.79 -1.88
CA ARG A 39 -7.79 14.50 -2.21
C ARG A 39 -7.53 13.64 -0.97
N ARG A 40 -7.04 14.24 0.11
CA ARG A 40 -6.85 13.56 1.39
C ARG A 40 -8.17 13.09 2.00
N ALA A 41 -9.21 13.92 1.96
CA ALA A 41 -10.54 13.51 2.41
C ALA A 41 -11.06 12.29 1.62
N GLN A 42 -10.78 12.24 0.31
CA GLN A 42 -11.10 11.07 -0.51
C GLN A 42 -10.23 9.84 -0.14
N CYS A 43 -8.91 9.98 0.09
CA CYS A 43 -8.08 8.86 0.56
C CYS A 43 -8.56 8.34 1.93
N VAL A 44 -8.98 9.22 2.84
CA VAL A 44 -9.60 8.83 4.12
C VAL A 44 -10.89 8.06 3.91
N ASN A 45 -11.76 8.49 2.98
CA ASN A 45 -13.00 7.77 2.67
C ASN A 45 -12.73 6.40 2.04
N ASN A 46 -11.75 6.29 1.15
CA ASN A 46 -11.29 5.01 0.61
C ASN A 46 -10.83 4.06 1.73
N MET A 47 -10.03 4.55 2.66
CA MET A 47 -9.55 3.78 3.82
C MET A 47 -10.68 3.36 4.76
N LYS A 48 -11.70 4.21 4.95
CA LYS A 48 -12.92 3.83 5.69
C LYS A 48 -13.68 2.71 4.99
N GLN A 49 -13.82 2.76 3.65
CA GLN A 49 -14.45 1.68 2.88
C GLN A 49 -13.65 0.38 3.01
N ILE A 50 -12.32 0.45 2.99
CA ILE A 50 -11.44 -0.70 3.23
C ILE A 50 -11.64 -1.27 4.63
N GLY A 51 -11.66 -0.42 5.68
CA GLY A 51 -11.92 -0.86 7.05
C GLY A 51 -13.28 -1.54 7.20
N LEU A 52 -14.33 -0.95 6.63
CA LEU A 52 -15.67 -1.55 6.58
C LEU A 52 -15.67 -2.89 5.84
N ALA A 53 -14.96 -2.99 4.71
CA ALA A 53 -14.86 -4.22 3.95
C ALA A 53 -14.18 -5.34 4.76
N CYS A 54 -13.11 -5.02 5.50
CA CYS A 54 -12.45 -5.96 6.40
C CYS A 54 -13.36 -6.39 7.56
N MET A 55 -14.09 -5.46 8.18
CA MET A 55 -15.03 -5.79 9.28
C MET A 55 -16.22 -6.64 8.78
N ASN A 56 -16.75 -6.36 7.60
CA ASN A 56 -17.83 -7.16 7.00
C ASN A 56 -17.33 -8.57 6.62
N TYR A 57 -16.10 -8.67 6.11
CA TYR A 57 -15.45 -9.96 5.90
C TYR A 57 -15.35 -10.73 7.22
N GLU A 58 -14.82 -10.10 8.27
CA GLU A 58 -14.65 -10.75 9.57
C GLU A 58 -15.98 -11.16 10.21
N SER A 59 -17.02 -10.33 10.11
CA SER A 59 -18.36 -10.68 10.58
C SER A 59 -18.95 -11.90 9.87
N THR A 60 -18.49 -12.20 8.64
CA THR A 60 -19.00 -13.32 7.84
C THR A 60 -18.12 -14.57 7.98
N MET A 61 -16.81 -14.38 8.09
CA MET A 61 -15.81 -15.46 8.07
C MET A 61 -15.24 -15.78 9.46
N GLU A 62 -15.61 -15.01 10.49
CA GLU A 62 -15.13 -15.06 11.88
C GLU A 62 -13.62 -14.85 12.06
N VAL A 63 -12.93 -14.43 11.00
CA VAL A 63 -11.50 -14.14 10.94
C VAL A 63 -11.27 -12.98 9.98
N LEU A 64 -10.21 -12.19 10.21
CA LEU A 64 -9.75 -11.17 9.27
C LEU A 64 -9.38 -11.81 7.92
N PRO A 65 -9.49 -11.05 6.81
CA PRO A 65 -9.09 -11.54 5.52
C PRO A 65 -7.60 -11.87 5.49
N PRO A 66 -7.20 -12.93 4.78
CA PRO A 66 -5.79 -13.27 4.64
C PRO A 66 -5.05 -12.13 3.94
N GLY A 67 -3.81 -11.88 4.36
CA GLY A 67 -2.97 -10.83 3.79
C GLY A 67 -2.55 -11.15 2.35
N ILE A 68 -2.05 -12.37 2.18
CA ILE A 68 -1.60 -12.91 0.90
C ILE A 68 -1.93 -14.41 0.84
N LYS A 69 -2.16 -14.91 -0.38
CA LYS A 69 -2.26 -16.34 -0.66
C LYS A 69 -1.02 -16.73 -1.46
N GLY A 70 0.08 -17.00 -0.76
CA GLY A 70 1.41 -17.11 -1.34
C GLY A 70 1.82 -15.85 -2.12
N SER A 71 2.91 -15.95 -2.90
CA SER A 71 3.48 -14.84 -3.64
C SER A 71 2.58 -14.26 -4.76
N ILE A 72 1.77 -15.07 -5.47
CA ILE A 72 1.12 -14.65 -6.73
C ILE A 72 -0.34 -15.11 -6.95
N TRP A 73 -0.98 -15.77 -5.97
CA TRP A 73 -2.29 -16.41 -6.17
C TRP A 73 -3.47 -15.60 -5.63
N GLY A 74 -3.19 -14.42 -5.07
CA GLY A 74 -4.19 -13.49 -4.54
C GLY A 74 -3.66 -12.79 -3.30
N THR A 75 -4.24 -11.63 -3.00
CA THR A 75 -3.92 -10.80 -1.84
C THR A 75 -5.21 -10.41 -1.13
N TRP A 76 -5.11 -9.84 0.07
CA TRP A 76 -6.21 -9.36 0.88
C TRP A 76 -7.23 -8.55 0.08
N MET A 77 -6.76 -7.77 -0.90
CA MET A 77 -7.58 -6.96 -1.79
C MET A 77 -8.65 -7.79 -2.51
N VAL A 78 -8.30 -8.99 -2.98
CA VAL A 78 -9.25 -9.90 -3.65
C VAL A 78 -10.32 -10.38 -2.67
N PHE A 79 -9.92 -10.77 -1.46
CA PHE A 79 -10.82 -11.34 -0.45
C PHE A 79 -11.84 -10.32 0.06
N VAL A 80 -11.50 -9.04 0.08
CA VAL A 80 -12.42 -7.97 0.51
C VAL A 80 -13.29 -7.38 -0.61
N LEU A 81 -13.08 -7.77 -1.89
CA LEU A 81 -13.86 -7.24 -3.02
C LEU A 81 -15.39 -7.33 -2.85
N PRO A 82 -15.98 -8.46 -2.38
CA PRO A 82 -17.42 -8.55 -2.16
C PRO A 82 -17.96 -7.46 -1.24
N TYR A 83 -17.15 -7.09 -0.24
CA TYR A 83 -17.51 -6.13 0.80
C TYR A 83 -17.08 -4.70 0.47
N ALA A 84 -16.44 -4.50 -0.68
CA ALA A 84 -16.03 -3.21 -1.24
C ALA A 84 -16.82 -2.84 -2.51
N GLU A 85 -18.04 -3.37 -2.66
CA GLU A 85 -18.91 -3.16 -3.83
C GLU A 85 -18.30 -3.66 -5.16
N GLN A 86 -17.43 -4.68 -5.10
CA GLN A 86 -16.75 -5.28 -6.26
C GLN A 86 -17.10 -6.77 -6.44
N GLN A 87 -18.34 -7.18 -6.14
CA GLN A 87 -18.80 -8.58 -6.26
C GLN A 87 -18.55 -9.17 -7.65
N ALA A 88 -18.75 -8.40 -8.72
CA ALA A 88 -18.54 -8.87 -10.09
C ALA A 88 -17.08 -9.27 -10.35
N LEU A 89 -16.12 -8.52 -9.79
CA LEU A 89 -14.69 -8.82 -9.90
C LEU A 89 -14.29 -9.99 -9.02
N TYR A 90 -14.86 -10.11 -7.82
CA TYR A 90 -14.66 -11.30 -6.98
C TYR A 90 -15.10 -12.58 -7.69
N ASN A 91 -16.29 -12.58 -8.28
CA ASN A 91 -16.83 -13.73 -9.03
C ASN A 91 -15.98 -14.09 -10.27
N ALA A 92 -15.26 -13.11 -10.83
CA ALA A 92 -14.37 -13.31 -11.95
C ALA A 92 -12.97 -13.82 -11.54
N TRP A 93 -12.62 -13.82 -10.25
CA TRP A 93 -11.33 -14.31 -9.77
C TRP A 93 -11.32 -15.83 -9.63
N ASN A 94 -10.28 -16.46 -10.18
CA ASN A 94 -10.04 -17.89 -10.05
C ASN A 94 -9.08 -18.19 -8.89
N PHE A 95 -9.63 -18.81 -7.84
CA PHE A 95 -8.89 -19.20 -6.62
C PHE A 95 -8.20 -20.57 -6.70
N LEU A 96 -8.30 -21.31 -7.82
CA LEU A 96 -7.69 -22.65 -7.95
C LEU A 96 -6.16 -22.61 -8.01
N GLY A 97 -5.59 -21.44 -8.30
CA GLY A 97 -4.16 -21.22 -8.31
C GLY A 97 -3.47 -21.70 -7.04
N ASN A 98 -2.44 -22.53 -7.21
CA ASN A 98 -1.69 -23.12 -6.13
C ASN A 98 -0.25 -23.48 -6.56
N ASN A 99 0.53 -23.96 -5.60
CA ASN A 99 1.92 -24.33 -5.76
C ASN A 99 2.17 -25.71 -6.39
N THR A 100 1.11 -26.41 -6.80
CA THR A 100 1.24 -27.70 -7.50
C THR A 100 1.45 -27.45 -8.99
N ASN A 101 2.17 -28.35 -9.67
CA ASN A 101 2.32 -28.31 -11.13
C ASN A 101 0.97 -28.26 -11.88
N THR A 102 -0.12 -28.69 -11.24
CA THR A 102 -1.46 -28.76 -11.83
C THR A 102 -2.12 -27.39 -12.03
N TYR A 103 -1.91 -26.43 -11.12
CA TYR A 103 -2.58 -25.12 -11.14
C TYR A 103 -1.63 -23.93 -10.94
N SER A 104 -0.33 -24.16 -11.11
CA SER A 104 0.70 -23.12 -10.97
C SER A 104 0.52 -21.96 -11.98
N GLY A 105 -0.15 -22.19 -13.11
CA GLY A 105 -0.42 -21.17 -14.14
C GLY A 105 -1.58 -20.21 -13.83
N ILE A 106 -2.35 -20.41 -12.76
CA ILE A 106 -3.49 -19.55 -12.39
C ILE A 106 -3.04 -18.51 -11.37
N THR A 107 -2.35 -17.48 -11.84
CA THR A 107 -1.77 -16.38 -11.04
C THR A 107 -2.54 -15.08 -11.27
N TYR A 108 -2.26 -14.02 -10.51
CA TYR A 108 -2.85 -12.68 -10.77
C TYR A 108 -2.62 -12.19 -12.20
N GLY A 109 -1.51 -12.58 -12.82
CA GLY A 109 -1.09 -12.14 -14.15
C GLY A 109 -1.45 -13.13 -15.25
N SER A 110 -2.21 -14.18 -14.94
CA SER A 110 -2.62 -15.20 -15.90
C SER A 110 -3.91 -14.81 -16.63
N ALA A 111 -4.14 -15.40 -17.81
CA ALA A 111 -5.36 -15.19 -18.59
C ALA A 111 -6.67 -15.46 -17.79
N PHE A 112 -6.58 -16.24 -16.71
CA PHE A 112 -7.72 -16.55 -15.83
C PHE A 112 -8.12 -15.39 -14.90
N ASN A 113 -7.19 -14.51 -14.52
CA ASN A 113 -7.41 -13.47 -13.51
C ASN A 113 -7.21 -12.03 -14.03
N ILE A 114 -6.79 -11.86 -15.28
CA ILE A 114 -6.51 -10.54 -15.87
C ILE A 114 -7.73 -9.62 -15.94
N THR A 115 -8.95 -10.15 -16.06
CA THR A 115 -10.18 -9.35 -15.98
C THR A 115 -10.22 -8.53 -14.69
N VAL A 116 -9.71 -9.10 -13.61
CA VAL A 116 -9.67 -8.46 -12.29
C VAL A 116 -8.41 -7.62 -12.14
N SER A 117 -7.24 -8.19 -12.41
CA SER A 117 -5.95 -7.54 -12.10
C SER A 117 -5.60 -6.34 -13.01
N THR A 118 -6.22 -6.26 -14.20
CA THR A 118 -6.10 -5.10 -15.10
C THR A 118 -7.15 -4.02 -14.83
N SER A 119 -8.14 -4.29 -13.96
CA SER A 119 -9.19 -3.32 -13.60
C SER A 119 -8.68 -2.34 -12.54
N ARG A 120 -8.77 -1.04 -12.80
CA ARG A 120 -8.42 -0.01 -11.81
C ARG A 120 -9.55 0.17 -10.80
N LEU A 121 -9.30 -0.24 -9.56
CA LEU A 121 -10.20 -0.06 -8.44
C LEU A 121 -10.00 1.32 -7.77
N ASN A 122 -10.95 2.24 -7.96
CA ASN A 122 -10.87 3.60 -7.40
C ASN A 122 -10.80 3.60 -5.86
N THR A 123 -11.52 2.69 -5.19
CA THR A 123 -11.48 2.54 -3.73
C THR A 123 -10.08 2.15 -3.22
N PHE A 124 -9.25 1.52 -4.06
CA PHE A 124 -7.89 1.13 -3.71
C PHE A 124 -6.81 2.10 -4.22
N THR A 125 -7.20 3.21 -4.86
CA THR A 125 -6.26 4.18 -5.43
C THR A 125 -6.38 5.53 -4.72
N CYS A 126 -5.28 6.04 -4.18
CA CYS A 126 -5.27 7.34 -3.52
C CYS A 126 -5.13 8.45 -4.56
N PRO A 127 -6.08 9.40 -4.66
CA PRO A 127 -6.01 10.50 -5.63
C PRO A 127 -4.82 11.45 -5.48
N SER A 128 -4.10 11.44 -4.36
CA SER A 128 -2.87 12.25 -4.19
C SER A 128 -1.63 11.59 -4.82
N ASP A 129 -1.68 10.32 -5.18
CA ASP A 129 -0.59 9.66 -5.89
C ASP A 129 -0.87 9.54 -7.39
N THR A 130 0.20 9.39 -8.17
CA THR A 130 0.10 9.25 -9.63
C THR A 130 0.07 7.77 -9.97
N PRO A 131 -0.98 7.25 -10.64
CA PRO A 131 -0.98 5.88 -11.09
C PRO A 131 0.21 5.59 -12.00
N ASN A 132 0.95 4.53 -11.70
CA ASN A 132 2.05 4.11 -12.55
C ASN A 132 1.55 3.53 -13.88
N ALA A 133 2.46 3.42 -14.85
CA ALA A 133 2.20 2.60 -16.03
C ALA A 133 1.94 1.15 -15.57
N PRO A 134 0.93 0.45 -16.13
CA PRO A 134 0.65 -0.92 -15.74
C PRO A 134 1.87 -1.83 -15.83
N ILE A 135 2.01 -2.70 -14.85
CA ILE A 135 3.12 -3.64 -14.74
C ILE A 135 2.86 -4.80 -15.69
N THR A 136 3.66 -4.87 -16.73
CA THR A 136 3.62 -5.96 -17.70
C THR A 136 4.68 -6.99 -17.34
N GLN A 137 4.33 -7.89 -16.42
CA GLN A 137 5.24 -8.95 -15.97
C GLN A 137 5.05 -10.21 -16.81
N THR A 138 6.15 -10.84 -17.24
CA THR A 138 6.12 -12.18 -17.84
C THR A 138 6.29 -13.20 -16.71
N TYR A 139 5.23 -13.92 -16.33
CA TYR A 139 5.38 -15.06 -15.43
C TYR A 139 5.62 -16.35 -16.23
N ASN A 140 6.70 -17.06 -15.94
CA ASN A 140 7.08 -18.31 -16.63
C ASN A 140 6.34 -19.51 -16.02
N ILE A 141 5.01 -19.54 -16.12
CA ILE A 141 4.26 -20.76 -15.84
C ILE A 141 3.21 -20.93 -16.94
N GLY A 142 3.53 -21.76 -17.95
CA GLY A 142 2.59 -22.17 -19.01
C GLY A 142 2.59 -21.35 -20.31
N GLY A 143 3.39 -20.29 -20.43
CA GLY A 143 3.53 -19.51 -21.66
C GLY A 143 3.70 -18.03 -21.39
N LYS A 144 4.52 -17.34 -22.21
CA LYS A 144 4.79 -15.90 -22.07
C LYS A 144 3.58 -15.10 -22.54
N THR A 145 2.62 -14.85 -21.65
CA THR A 145 1.64 -13.78 -21.85
C THR A 145 1.88 -12.69 -20.81
N SER A 146 1.92 -11.47 -21.29
CA SER A 146 2.35 -10.28 -20.56
C SER A 146 1.16 -9.34 -20.54
N TRP A 147 0.52 -9.20 -19.39
CA TRP A 147 -0.72 -8.42 -19.24
C TRP A 147 -0.47 -7.14 -18.44
N PRO A 148 -1.18 -6.03 -18.75
CA PRO A 148 -0.97 -4.74 -18.11
C PRO A 148 -1.66 -4.70 -16.73
N VAL A 149 -1.04 -5.31 -15.72
CA VAL A 149 -1.59 -5.39 -14.36
C VAL A 149 -1.48 -4.04 -13.64
N THR A 150 -2.54 -3.64 -12.94
CA THR A 150 -2.60 -2.34 -12.24
C THR A 150 -1.88 -2.35 -10.89
N SER A 151 -1.59 -1.17 -10.35
CA SER A 151 -1.09 -0.97 -8.98
C SER A 151 -2.11 -0.20 -8.13
N HIS A 152 -1.95 -0.21 -6.82
CA HIS A 152 -2.84 0.43 -5.84
C HIS A 152 -2.03 1.07 -4.70
N ASN A 153 -2.70 1.78 -3.80
CA ASN A 153 -2.06 2.66 -2.82
C ASN A 153 -2.30 2.26 -1.36
N TYR A 154 -2.94 1.13 -1.11
CA TYR A 154 -3.19 0.66 0.25
C TYR A 154 -2.66 -0.75 0.39
N ALA A 155 -1.97 -0.98 1.49
CA ALA A 155 -1.31 -2.23 1.77
C ALA A 155 -1.73 -2.76 3.15
N ALA A 156 -1.79 -4.07 3.29
CA ALA A 156 -2.13 -4.75 4.52
C ALA A 156 -0.98 -4.69 5.52
N ASN A 157 -1.31 -4.57 6.79
CA ASN A 157 -0.33 -4.54 7.87
C ASN A 157 0.23 -5.95 8.15
N PHE A 158 1.53 -6.13 7.89
CA PHE A 158 2.25 -7.38 8.13
C PHE A 158 3.11 -7.35 9.40
N GLY A 159 3.01 -6.29 10.19
CA GLY A 159 3.60 -6.17 11.52
C GLY A 159 4.83 -5.27 11.56
N ASN A 160 5.62 -5.44 12.61
CA ASN A 160 6.67 -4.51 13.00
C ASN A 160 8.06 -4.76 12.39
N LEU A 161 8.21 -5.84 11.62
CA LEU A 161 9.49 -6.29 11.08
C LEU A 161 9.47 -6.40 9.56
N PHE A 162 9.41 -7.62 9.02
CA PHE A 162 9.61 -7.94 7.60
C PHE A 162 8.39 -8.69 7.08
N VAL A 163 8.23 -8.72 5.75
CA VAL A 163 7.05 -9.31 5.11
C VAL A 163 6.82 -10.79 5.44
N PHE A 164 7.88 -11.53 5.77
CA PHE A 164 7.80 -12.94 6.18
C PHE A 164 7.56 -13.16 7.68
N GLN A 165 7.35 -12.09 8.44
CA GLN A 165 6.93 -12.16 9.85
C GLN A 165 7.90 -13.00 10.71
N ASN A 166 9.20 -12.76 10.50
CA ASN A 166 10.27 -13.45 11.24
C ASN A 166 10.16 -13.16 12.74
N GLN A 167 10.51 -14.11 13.61
CA GLN A 167 10.36 -13.96 15.06
C GLN A 167 11.11 -12.77 15.68
N THR A 168 12.25 -12.37 15.09
CA THR A 168 13.06 -11.24 15.59
C THR A 168 13.75 -10.49 14.46
N GLY A 169 13.90 -9.18 14.59
CA GLY A 169 14.77 -8.33 13.75
C GLY A 169 15.80 -7.59 14.59
N THR A 170 16.94 -7.22 14.01
CA THR A 170 18.00 -6.50 14.72
C THR A 170 18.09 -5.06 14.22
N ALA A 171 17.88 -4.09 15.13
CA ALA A 171 18.02 -2.66 14.87
C ALA A 171 19.22 -2.12 15.64
N GLY A 172 20.39 -2.03 14.98
CA GLY A 172 21.64 -1.71 15.67
C GLY A 172 22.05 -2.84 16.61
N THR A 173 22.15 -2.56 17.92
CA THR A 173 22.41 -3.57 18.97
C THR A 173 21.14 -4.14 19.61
N ALA A 174 19.97 -3.58 19.30
CA ALA A 174 18.70 -3.98 19.89
C ALA A 174 17.99 -5.07 19.07
N THR A 175 17.51 -6.11 19.74
CA THR A 175 16.60 -7.12 19.17
C THR A 175 15.17 -6.65 19.32
N VAL A 176 14.44 -6.58 18.20
CA VAL A 176 13.02 -6.23 18.14
C VAL A 176 12.23 -7.53 17.93
N PRO A 177 11.37 -7.94 18.88
CA PRO A 177 10.55 -9.12 18.72
C PRO A 177 9.38 -8.87 17.77
N TYR A 178 8.94 -9.92 17.06
CA TYR A 178 7.66 -9.90 16.35
C TYR A 178 6.53 -10.15 17.34
N LEU A 179 5.53 -9.27 17.35
CA LEU A 179 4.43 -9.29 18.32
C LEU A 179 3.08 -9.49 17.61
N GLY A 180 3.09 -10.29 16.55
CA GLY A 180 1.92 -10.57 15.71
C GLY A 180 1.59 -9.43 14.75
N ALA A 181 0.68 -9.71 13.81
CA ALA A 181 0.13 -8.77 12.85
C ALA A 181 -1.32 -9.18 12.51
N PRO A 182 -2.17 -8.25 12.05
CA PRO A 182 -3.55 -8.57 11.72
C PRO A 182 -3.73 -9.34 10.41
N PHE A 183 -2.73 -9.34 9.54
CA PHE A 183 -2.71 -10.08 8.28
C PHE A 183 -1.49 -10.99 8.23
N SER A 184 -1.66 -12.14 7.58
CA SER A 184 -0.61 -13.14 7.38
C SER A 184 -0.64 -13.67 5.95
N ASP A 185 0.42 -14.36 5.54
CA ASP A 185 0.31 -15.32 4.45
C ASP A 185 -0.52 -16.50 4.93
N ILE A 186 -1.42 -17.01 4.09
CA ILE A 186 -2.10 -18.30 4.35
C ILE A 186 -1.52 -19.45 3.53
N GLY A 187 -0.50 -19.15 2.73
CA GLY A 187 0.12 -20.07 1.80
C GLY A 187 -0.81 -20.51 0.68
N SER A 188 -0.30 -21.43 -0.12
CA SER A 188 -1.11 -22.28 -0.98
C SER A 188 -1.52 -23.53 -0.19
N PRO A 189 -2.66 -24.20 -0.48
CA PRO A 189 -3.18 -25.36 0.27
C PRO A 189 -2.30 -26.64 0.30
N LEU A 190 -1.00 -26.55 -0.01
CA LEU A 190 -0.01 -27.59 0.34
C LEU A 190 1.20 -26.95 1.04
N ALA A 191 1.51 -27.47 2.23
CA ALA A 191 2.68 -27.14 3.04
C ALA A 191 4.03 -27.59 2.44
N THR A 192 4.07 -28.04 1.17
CA THR A 192 5.25 -28.70 0.57
C THR A 192 5.92 -27.90 -0.54
N LEU A 193 5.85 -26.57 -0.54
CA LEU A 193 6.93 -25.78 -1.14
C LEU A 193 8.04 -25.54 -0.12
N VAL A 194 8.73 -26.63 0.19
CA VAL A 194 10.07 -26.62 0.80
C VAL A 194 11.15 -26.28 -0.25
N SER A 195 10.76 -25.91 -1.48
CA SER A 195 11.71 -25.71 -2.60
C SER A 195 11.80 -24.28 -3.12
N ILE A 196 10.96 -23.37 -2.62
CA ILE A 196 11.39 -21.99 -2.40
C ILE A 196 11.65 -21.90 -0.91
N THR A 197 12.88 -21.65 -0.50
CA THR A 197 13.25 -21.34 0.90
C THR A 197 12.67 -19.98 1.34
N LEU A 198 11.44 -19.67 0.94
CA LEU A 198 10.62 -18.67 1.60
C LEU A 198 10.16 -19.36 2.87
N ALA A 199 10.83 -19.06 3.97
CA ALA A 199 10.43 -19.55 5.28
C ALA A 199 8.91 -19.36 5.38
N ALA A 200 8.17 -20.45 5.64
CA ALA A 200 6.84 -20.31 6.19
C ALA A 200 6.92 -19.23 7.28
N PRO A 201 5.92 -18.33 7.40
CA PRO A 201 5.90 -17.39 8.52
C PRO A 201 6.28 -18.17 9.77
N ILE A 202 7.27 -17.71 10.54
CA ILE A 202 7.90 -18.56 11.57
C ILE A 202 6.89 -18.88 12.71
N GLY A 203 5.64 -18.36 12.63
CA GLY A 203 4.47 -18.71 13.46
C GLY A 203 3.36 -19.53 12.76
N GLY A 204 3.55 -19.98 11.52
CA GLY A 204 2.54 -20.67 10.71
C GLY A 204 1.54 -19.72 10.03
N TYR A 205 0.81 -20.26 9.07
CA TYR A 205 -0.35 -19.61 8.45
C TYR A 205 -1.45 -19.48 9.51
N THR A 206 -1.75 -18.26 9.94
CA THR A 206 -2.68 -18.03 11.05
C THR A 206 -3.78 -17.08 10.64
N ASP A 207 -5.01 -17.57 10.72
CA ASP A 207 -6.20 -16.73 10.63
C ASP A 207 -6.31 -15.91 11.92
N VAL A 208 -6.48 -14.60 11.81
CA VAL A 208 -6.51 -13.69 12.96
C VAL A 208 -7.95 -13.29 13.25
N LYS A 209 -8.46 -13.55 14.46
CA LYS A 209 -9.77 -13.06 14.90
C LYS A 209 -9.65 -11.64 15.44
N LEU A 210 -10.64 -10.76 15.22
CA LEU A 210 -10.62 -9.45 15.88
C LEU A 210 -10.56 -9.58 17.40
N SER A 211 -11.24 -10.59 17.96
CA SER A 211 -11.21 -10.89 19.40
C SER A 211 -9.84 -11.34 19.93
N SER A 212 -8.90 -11.72 19.06
CA SER A 212 -7.55 -12.14 19.44
C SER A 212 -6.55 -10.98 19.50
N ILE A 213 -6.95 -9.78 19.07
CA ILE A 213 -6.11 -8.57 19.10
C ILE A 213 -6.12 -7.99 20.51
N THR A 214 -5.08 -8.28 21.28
CA THR A 214 -4.97 -7.84 22.69
C THR A 214 -4.49 -6.40 22.83
N ASP A 215 -3.87 -5.83 21.79
CA ASP A 215 -3.36 -4.45 21.78
C ASP A 215 -4.49 -3.41 21.66
N GLY A 216 -5.71 -3.87 21.36
CA GLY A 216 -6.92 -3.08 21.22
C GLY A 216 -7.20 -2.65 19.78
N LEU A 217 -8.46 -2.79 19.35
CA LEU A 217 -8.85 -2.57 17.95
C LEU A 217 -8.58 -1.13 17.45
N SER A 218 -8.71 -0.14 18.32
CA SER A 218 -8.42 1.26 18.01
C SER A 218 -6.92 1.59 17.96
N ASN A 219 -6.08 0.65 18.38
CA ASN A 219 -4.63 0.76 18.51
C ASN A 219 -3.86 -0.22 17.61
N THR A 220 -4.56 -1.04 16.82
CA THR A 220 -3.92 -1.92 15.82
C THR A 220 -4.32 -1.46 14.43
N MET A 221 -3.34 -1.19 13.57
CA MET A 221 -3.56 -0.82 12.17
C MET A 221 -3.93 -2.03 11.33
N LEU A 222 -4.93 -1.95 10.46
CA LEU A 222 -5.21 -2.96 9.45
C LEU A 222 -4.48 -2.68 8.13
N ALA A 223 -4.57 -1.44 7.65
CA ALA A 223 -3.94 -1.05 6.39
C ALA A 223 -3.38 0.37 6.50
N SER A 224 -2.41 0.67 5.63
CA SER A 224 -1.83 2.00 5.49
C SER A 224 -1.54 2.31 4.03
N GLU A 225 -1.32 3.59 3.75
CA GLU A 225 -0.89 4.05 2.45
C GLU A 225 0.50 3.53 2.05
N VAL A 226 0.61 3.18 0.77
CA VAL A 226 1.85 2.97 0.03
C VAL A 226 1.79 3.79 -1.27
N ILE A 227 2.94 4.02 -1.89
CA ILE A 227 3.04 4.72 -3.18
C ILE A 227 3.10 3.73 -4.34
N GLN A 228 2.60 4.13 -5.51
CA GLN A 228 2.81 3.44 -6.76
C GLN A 228 4.19 3.83 -7.32
N GLY A 229 5.10 2.86 -7.38
CA GLY A 229 6.43 3.05 -7.91
C GLY A 229 6.41 3.46 -9.39
N GLN A 230 7.26 4.42 -9.76
CA GLN A 230 7.28 5.01 -11.10
C GLN A 230 8.52 4.62 -11.90
N GLY A 231 8.40 4.64 -13.22
CA GLY A 231 9.53 4.58 -14.15
C GLY A 231 10.16 3.20 -14.31
N LYS A 232 11.34 3.22 -14.97
CA LYS A 232 12.23 2.08 -15.23
C LYS A 232 13.67 2.57 -15.09
N GLY A 233 14.61 1.65 -14.85
CA GLY A 233 16.03 1.94 -14.69
C GLY A 233 16.44 2.09 -13.24
N GLY A 234 17.25 3.11 -12.95
CA GLY A 234 17.88 3.29 -11.64
C GLY A 234 19.16 2.47 -11.48
N GLN A 235 19.67 2.38 -10.25
CA GLN A 235 20.96 1.77 -9.92
C GLN A 235 21.10 0.32 -10.42
N TYR A 236 20.00 -0.42 -10.51
CA TYR A 236 19.98 -1.83 -10.89
C TYR A 236 19.41 -2.10 -12.29
N ASN A 237 19.20 -1.07 -13.12
CA ASN A 237 18.50 -1.18 -14.41
C ASN A 237 17.14 -1.89 -14.28
N ALA A 238 16.36 -1.53 -13.25
CA ALA A 238 15.10 -2.17 -12.92
C ALA A 238 14.06 -2.04 -14.04
N ASN A 239 13.29 -3.10 -14.30
CA ASN A 239 12.24 -3.05 -15.32
C ASN A 239 10.99 -2.32 -14.82
N TYR A 240 10.77 -2.34 -13.51
CA TYR A 240 9.62 -1.78 -12.81
C TYR A 240 9.99 -1.43 -11.37
N ASP A 241 9.23 -0.53 -10.75
CA ASP A 241 9.20 -0.37 -9.29
C ASP A 241 7.90 -1.00 -8.80
N LEU A 242 7.99 -2.03 -7.96
CA LEU A 242 6.83 -2.83 -7.55
C LEU A 242 6.15 -2.35 -6.28
N ARG A 243 6.53 -1.19 -5.73
CA ARG A 243 5.79 -0.60 -4.62
C ARG A 243 4.38 -0.22 -5.09
N GLY A 244 3.39 -0.57 -4.27
CA GLY A 244 1.98 -0.46 -4.62
C GLY A 244 1.50 -1.54 -5.60
N PHE A 245 2.32 -2.52 -5.98
CA PHE A 245 1.85 -3.64 -6.80
C PHE A 245 1.05 -4.64 -5.96
N ALA A 246 -0.16 -4.24 -5.58
CA ALA A 246 -1.01 -4.89 -4.56
C ALA A 246 -1.53 -6.29 -4.93
N TRP A 247 -1.17 -6.83 -6.08
CA TRP A 247 -1.51 -8.19 -6.53
C TRP A 247 -0.42 -9.22 -6.16
N TRP A 248 0.75 -8.74 -5.76
CA TRP A 248 1.92 -9.53 -5.41
C TRP A 248 2.32 -9.24 -3.98
N TYR A 249 2.82 -10.26 -3.27
CA TYR A 249 3.03 -10.16 -1.84
C TYR A 249 3.87 -8.94 -1.44
N GLY A 250 5.05 -8.75 -2.04
CA GLY A 250 5.94 -7.65 -1.66
C GLY A 250 5.44 -6.25 -2.05
N GLY A 251 4.32 -6.13 -2.76
CA GLY A 251 3.68 -4.85 -3.09
C GLY A 251 2.31 -4.65 -2.43
N ALA A 252 1.79 -5.68 -1.76
CA ALA A 252 0.48 -5.68 -1.12
C ALA A 252 0.54 -5.47 0.40
N THR A 253 1.75 -5.42 0.97
CA THR A 253 2.00 -5.32 2.40
C THR A 253 2.77 -4.05 2.76
N PHE A 254 2.60 -3.61 4.00
CA PHE A 254 3.52 -2.68 4.64
C PHE A 254 3.92 -3.23 6.00
N GLU A 255 5.10 -2.82 6.43
CA GLU A 255 5.63 -3.12 7.75
C GLU A 255 6.09 -1.83 8.41
N THR A 256 6.19 -1.86 9.73
CA THR A 256 6.56 -0.66 10.52
C THR A 256 7.99 -0.71 11.00
N TRP A 257 8.85 -1.49 10.32
CA TRP A 257 10.29 -1.44 10.54
C TRP A 257 10.85 -0.03 10.39
N LEU A 258 10.31 0.72 9.41
CA LEU A 258 10.59 2.11 9.16
C LEU A 258 9.38 2.98 9.51
N ALA A 259 9.64 4.21 9.97
CA ALA A 259 8.62 5.22 10.20
C ALA A 259 7.93 5.64 8.86
N PRO A 260 6.73 6.25 8.92
CA PRO A 260 6.04 6.74 7.73
C PRO A 260 6.91 7.68 6.89
N ASN A 261 6.89 7.48 5.57
CA ASN A 261 7.70 8.25 4.60
C ASN A 261 9.20 8.34 4.97
N SER A 262 9.75 7.31 5.62
CA SER A 262 11.16 7.27 6.02
C SER A 262 12.11 7.60 4.86
N THR A 263 13.18 8.34 5.17
CA THR A 263 14.28 8.59 4.22
C THR A 263 15.22 7.38 4.07
N LEU A 264 15.02 6.34 4.88
CA LEU A 264 15.70 5.05 4.71
C LEU A 264 15.01 4.23 3.60
N PRO A 265 15.78 3.41 2.87
CA PRO A 265 15.27 2.67 1.73
C PRO A 265 14.34 1.53 2.15
N ASP A 266 13.27 1.33 1.37
CA ASP A 266 12.55 0.06 1.37
C ASP A 266 13.47 -1.07 0.86
N GLN A 267 13.30 -2.28 1.38
CA GLN A 267 14.09 -3.45 0.99
C GLN A 267 13.23 -4.31 0.05
N MET A 268 13.52 -4.26 -1.25
CA MET A 268 12.74 -4.95 -2.29
C MET A 268 13.33 -6.33 -2.57
N GLU A 269 12.51 -7.33 -2.95
CA GLU A 269 12.98 -8.71 -3.22
C GLU A 269 14.17 -8.74 -4.20
N SER A 270 14.16 -7.88 -5.21
CA SER A 270 15.19 -7.81 -6.23
C SER A 270 15.50 -6.36 -6.59
N GLY A 271 16.76 -6.10 -6.94
CA GLY A 271 17.14 -4.82 -7.56
C GLY A 271 16.34 -4.53 -8.83
N GLY A 272 15.86 -5.57 -9.52
CA GLY A 272 15.00 -5.44 -10.70
C GLY A 272 13.59 -4.86 -10.43
N TYR A 273 13.21 -4.70 -9.15
CA TYR A 273 11.93 -4.18 -8.66
C TYR A 273 12.07 -2.84 -7.92
N CYS A 274 13.28 -2.26 -7.94
CA CYS A 274 13.59 -1.00 -7.28
C CYS A 274 14.12 0.01 -8.30
N VAL A 275 13.32 1.03 -8.62
CA VAL A 275 13.76 2.12 -9.52
C VAL A 275 14.18 3.30 -8.66
N TYR A 276 15.46 3.32 -8.28
CA TYR A 276 16.07 4.40 -7.51
C TYR A 276 17.53 4.65 -7.96
N PRO A 277 17.99 5.92 -8.08
CA PRO A 277 17.22 7.15 -7.92
C PRO A 277 16.22 7.38 -9.07
N TYR A 278 15.05 7.94 -8.74
CA TYR A 278 14.04 8.39 -9.70
C TYR A 278 13.24 9.54 -9.08
N ALA A 279 12.94 10.58 -9.85
CA ALA A 279 12.53 11.90 -9.33
C ALA A 279 11.39 11.87 -8.28
N ASN A 280 10.45 10.94 -8.44
CA ASN A 280 9.30 10.83 -7.54
C ASN A 280 9.33 9.54 -6.70
N ASN A 281 10.32 8.67 -6.82
CA ASN A 281 10.33 7.43 -6.04
C ASN A 281 11.07 7.65 -4.70
N PRO A 282 10.51 7.14 -3.58
CA PRO A 282 11.25 7.02 -2.34
C PRO A 282 12.47 6.10 -2.51
N PRO A 283 13.47 6.21 -1.63
CA PRO A 283 14.62 5.32 -1.66
C PRO A 283 14.18 3.85 -1.53
N CYS A 284 14.83 2.99 -2.30
CA CYS A 284 14.72 1.54 -2.19
C CYS A 284 16.09 0.93 -2.51
N ILE A 285 16.30 -0.30 -2.03
CA ILE A 285 17.44 -1.14 -2.42
C ILE A 285 16.99 -2.60 -2.57
N ALA A 286 17.85 -3.43 -3.16
CA ALA A 286 17.65 -4.88 -3.13
C ALA A 286 17.88 -5.40 -1.70
N ALA A 287 16.94 -6.19 -1.18
CA ALA A 287 17.06 -6.84 0.10
C ALA A 287 18.25 -7.83 0.09
N PRO A 288 19.01 -7.95 1.20
CA PRO A 288 20.14 -8.88 1.29
C PRO A 288 19.68 -10.36 1.20
N SER A 289 18.43 -10.63 1.56
CA SER A 289 17.73 -11.87 1.26
C SER A 289 16.22 -11.61 1.30
N VAL A 290 15.44 -12.58 0.79
CA VAL A 290 13.98 -12.57 0.83
C VAL A 290 13.42 -12.37 2.25
N LEU A 291 14.14 -12.80 3.29
CA LEU A 291 13.70 -12.68 4.69
C LEU A 291 13.72 -11.24 5.20
N TYR A 292 14.39 -10.31 4.52
CA TYR A 292 14.55 -8.92 4.95
C TYR A 292 13.77 -7.93 4.08
N ILE A 293 12.79 -8.41 3.29
CA ILE A 293 11.91 -7.54 2.53
C ILE A 293 11.06 -6.70 3.50
N THR A 294 11.07 -5.40 3.28
CA THR A 294 10.25 -4.45 4.05
C THR A 294 9.83 -3.26 3.20
N ASN A 295 8.57 -2.90 3.32
CA ASN A 295 7.92 -1.75 2.72
C ASN A 295 7.46 -0.80 3.82
N ALA A 296 7.99 0.41 3.85
CA ALA A 296 7.45 1.42 4.75
C ALA A 296 6.04 1.85 4.29
N ALA A 297 5.22 2.30 5.23
CA ALA A 297 4.06 3.12 4.88
C ALA A 297 4.52 4.43 4.23
N ARG A 298 3.96 4.76 3.07
CA ARG A 298 4.36 5.93 2.27
C ARG A 298 3.15 6.56 1.60
N SER A 299 3.09 7.88 1.57
CA SER A 299 2.04 8.63 0.87
C SER A 299 2.62 9.86 0.20
N ARG A 300 1.82 10.47 -0.69
CA ARG A 300 2.10 11.81 -1.24
C ARG A 300 1.49 12.93 -0.41
N HIS A 301 0.80 12.61 0.68
CA HIS A 301 0.23 13.61 1.56
C HIS A 301 1.35 14.34 2.33
N PRO A 302 1.25 15.66 2.49
CA PRO A 302 2.22 16.39 3.29
C PRO A 302 2.27 15.90 4.75
N GLY A 303 3.44 15.45 5.17
CA GLY A 303 3.77 15.25 6.59
C GLY A 303 3.34 13.94 7.25
N GLY A 304 2.75 12.98 6.52
CA GLY A 304 2.27 11.74 7.13
C GLY A 304 1.63 10.75 6.18
N VAL A 305 0.99 9.74 6.75
CA VAL A 305 0.20 8.72 6.05
C VAL A 305 -1.15 8.56 6.74
N ASN A 306 -2.18 8.20 5.98
CA ASN A 306 -3.43 7.72 6.53
C ASN A 306 -3.33 6.21 6.79
N THR A 307 -3.85 5.77 7.93
CA THR A 307 -3.97 4.38 8.32
C THR A 307 -5.39 4.11 8.80
N VAL A 308 -5.90 2.93 8.51
CA VAL A 308 -7.16 2.42 9.04
C VAL A 308 -6.86 1.44 10.16
N MET A 309 -7.52 1.64 11.29
CA MET A 309 -7.39 0.84 12.49
C MET A 309 -8.35 -0.37 12.44
N ALA A 310 -8.15 -1.35 13.33
CA ALA A 310 -8.96 -2.55 13.40
C ALA A 310 -10.40 -2.32 13.89
N ASP A 311 -10.69 -1.16 14.48
CA ASP A 311 -12.04 -0.67 14.75
C ASP A 311 -12.70 0.07 13.56
N GLY A 312 -12.02 0.14 12.41
CA GLY A 312 -12.48 0.84 11.21
C GLY A 312 -12.28 2.36 11.22
N SER A 313 -11.77 2.94 12.32
CA SER A 313 -11.40 4.35 12.36
C SER A 313 -10.19 4.64 11.47
N VAL A 314 -10.11 5.84 10.91
CA VAL A 314 -8.96 6.26 10.09
C VAL A 314 -8.21 7.36 10.82
N LYS A 315 -6.91 7.15 11.01
CA LYS A 315 -5.99 8.09 11.66
C LYS A 315 -4.96 8.59 10.66
N PHE A 316 -4.56 9.84 10.81
CA PHE A 316 -3.40 10.38 10.10
C PHE A 316 -2.21 10.37 11.04
N VAL A 317 -1.16 9.66 10.65
CA VAL A 317 0.05 9.48 11.44
C VAL A 317 1.17 10.30 10.83
N LYS A 318 1.82 11.14 11.64
CA LYS A 318 2.88 12.02 11.16
C LYS A 318 4.17 11.26 10.88
N ASN A 319 4.98 11.75 9.95
CA ASN A 319 6.33 11.24 9.69
C ASN A 319 7.23 11.31 10.93
N SER A 320 6.93 12.21 11.87
CA SER A 320 7.68 12.44 13.10
C SER A 320 7.25 11.55 14.28
N ILE A 321 6.35 10.58 14.06
CA ILE A 321 5.94 9.64 15.11
C ILE A 321 7.16 8.93 15.71
N ASN A 322 7.14 8.68 17.02
CA ASN A 322 8.15 7.86 17.66
C ASN A 322 8.13 6.44 17.06
N LEU A 323 9.29 5.93 16.62
CA LEU A 323 9.36 4.64 15.93
C LEU A 323 8.86 3.46 16.78
N ALA A 324 9.04 3.49 18.10
CA ALA A 324 8.52 2.44 18.98
C ALA A 324 6.99 2.47 19.01
N THR A 325 6.39 3.65 19.10
CA THR A 325 4.93 3.82 19.00
C THR A 325 4.40 3.36 17.64
N TRP A 326 5.05 3.76 16.54
CA TRP A 326 4.67 3.32 15.20
C TRP A 326 4.69 1.79 15.05
N ARG A 327 5.69 1.15 15.66
CA ARG A 327 5.79 -0.32 15.68
C ARG A 327 4.72 -0.97 16.52
N ALA A 328 4.41 -0.42 17.69
CA ALA A 328 3.34 -0.93 18.55
C ALA A 328 1.95 -0.83 17.88
N LEU A 329 1.72 0.20 17.06
CA LEU A 329 0.46 0.30 16.29
C LEU A 329 0.30 -0.80 15.24
N SER A 330 1.37 -1.51 14.93
CA SER A 330 1.40 -2.55 13.91
C SER A 330 1.08 -3.94 14.45
N THR A 331 1.16 -4.11 15.77
CA THR A 331 1.14 -5.42 16.42
C THR A 331 -0.25 -5.79 16.91
N THR A 332 -0.44 -7.08 17.18
CA THR A 332 -1.70 -7.61 17.74
C THR A 332 -1.55 -8.10 19.18
N GLN A 333 -0.30 -8.37 19.61
CA GLN A 333 0.04 -9.05 20.86
C GLN A 333 1.21 -8.39 21.62
N GLY A 334 1.50 -7.12 21.39
CA GLY A 334 2.59 -6.41 22.07
C GLY A 334 2.25 -5.88 23.47
N SER A 335 0.96 -5.75 23.79
CA SER A 335 0.43 -5.23 25.06
C SER A 335 0.94 -3.83 25.42
N GLU A 336 1.38 -3.02 24.46
CA GLU A 336 1.88 -1.67 24.72
C GLU A 336 0.74 -0.67 24.99
N VAL A 337 0.91 0.16 26.02
CA VAL A 337 0.00 1.28 26.27
C VAL A 337 0.38 2.44 25.36
N ILE A 338 -0.43 2.69 24.35
CA ILE A 338 -0.25 3.80 23.40
C ILE A 338 -1.13 4.98 23.82
N SER A 339 -0.51 6.12 24.12
CA SER A 339 -1.24 7.36 24.42
C SER A 339 -1.89 7.94 23.16
N ALA A 340 -3.08 8.53 23.32
CA ALA A 340 -3.80 9.18 22.23
C ALA A 340 -3.05 10.39 21.62
N ASP A 341 -2.10 10.98 22.36
CA ASP A 341 -1.30 12.11 21.88
C ASP A 341 -0.06 11.69 21.07
N ALA A 342 0.15 10.38 20.91
CA ALA A 342 1.36 9.84 20.28
C ALA A 342 1.31 9.80 18.74
N TYR A 343 0.20 10.24 18.12
CA TYR A 343 -0.06 10.16 16.66
C TYR A 343 0.37 11.42 15.85
#